data_AF-A0A3N5FSA2-F1
#
_entry.id   AF-A0A3N5FSA2-F1
#
_cell.length_a   1.000
_cell.length_b   1.000
_cell.length_c   1.000
_cell.angle_alpha   90.00
_cell.angle_beta   90.00
_cell.angle_gamma   90.00
#
_symmetry.space_group_name_H-M   'P 1'
#
loop_
_entity.id
_entity.type
_entity.pdbx_description
1 polymer ?
#
loop_
_entity_poly.entity_id
_entity_poly.type
_entity_poly.pdbx_seq_one_letter_code
_entity_poly.pdbx_strand_id
1 'polypeptide(L)'
;MNALLLLLTLAAAQDDPAEFRRNVDQAIDKGVEWLKKKQQPSGDFGESSGPTYGPGKAYPNKPGITAFCLLALLKSDVPYNDPVITKGLSFLQDYVGNKGNIISNYDRGVILMALEAFHESGAAEALKKRGQKVSERVGDFKEPKYTPSGPIQGFIAGIVRPLLEEQTKAGGWRYGKSFGLVGDPEDISCTQIVLLGLKSATRMKAAVDPSTFKRAMDFVLQSQEKDGPKVERPSDYKPGDRGTYASLGNDRARGWAYIKKGSKPEEEKVTGAMTCAGIGSLIIAKSMIGKLLGKKGGEELDQCIYDGFAWLTTHWSVDENPGAGKPRHFYHLCGVERVGTLGLFEKISGHWWFKEGATVLLKAQAADGHWDNKDEIVPTDTLDTCYALLFLRRGTASVGDVITPRTDSRPESAR
;
A
#
# COMPACT_ATOMS: atom_id res chain seq x y z
N MET A 1 42.30 -44.02 -16.21
CA MET A 1 41.00 -43.83 -15.53
C MET A 1 40.95 -42.42 -14.99
N ASN A 2 39.79 -41.79 -15.12
CA ASN A 2 39.36 -40.48 -14.61
C ASN A 2 39.48 -39.30 -15.58
N ALA A 3 38.30 -39.00 -16.13
CA ALA A 3 37.94 -37.90 -16.98
C ALA A 3 38.17 -36.55 -16.30
N LEU A 4 38.75 -35.61 -17.06
CA LEU A 4 38.60 -34.18 -16.82
C LEU A 4 37.11 -33.83 -16.98
N LEU A 5 36.43 -33.60 -15.86
CA LEU A 5 35.14 -32.93 -15.86
C LEU A 5 35.38 -31.45 -16.21
N LEU A 6 34.76 -30.99 -17.30
CA LEU A 6 34.50 -29.58 -17.54
C LEU A 6 33.70 -29.02 -16.36
N LEU A 7 34.34 -28.17 -15.55
CA LEU A 7 33.65 -27.19 -14.73
C LEU A 7 33.12 -26.10 -15.67
N LEU A 8 31.91 -26.31 -16.19
CA LEU A 8 31.03 -25.23 -16.64
C LEU A 8 30.68 -24.40 -15.41
N THR A 9 31.54 -23.45 -15.07
CA THR A 9 31.16 -22.31 -14.23
C THR A 9 30.16 -21.49 -15.05
N LEU A 10 28.87 -21.80 -14.91
CA LEU A 10 27.81 -20.83 -15.11
C LEU A 10 28.05 -19.72 -14.08
N ALA A 11 28.88 -18.75 -14.46
CA ALA A 11 28.83 -17.44 -13.84
C ALA A 11 27.39 -16.96 -14.05
N ALA A 12 26.59 -16.95 -12.99
CA ALA A 12 25.32 -16.26 -13.00
C ALA A 12 25.61 -14.84 -13.50
N ALA A 13 25.13 -14.51 -14.69
CA ALA A 13 25.26 -13.18 -15.23
C ALA A 13 24.73 -12.22 -14.15
N GLN A 14 25.61 -11.39 -13.58
CA GLN A 14 25.16 -10.28 -12.76
C GLN A 14 24.32 -9.40 -13.68
N ASP A 15 23.00 -9.35 -13.46
CA ASP A 15 22.12 -8.48 -14.21
C ASP A 15 22.70 -7.06 -14.22
N ASP A 16 22.89 -6.46 -15.40
CA ASP A 16 23.29 -5.05 -15.52
C ASP A 16 22.21 -4.18 -14.85
N PRO A 17 22.53 -3.43 -13.78
CA PRO A 17 21.54 -2.59 -13.10
C PRO A 17 20.88 -1.56 -14.02
N ALA A 18 21.58 -1.09 -15.07
CA ALA A 18 21.01 -0.18 -16.05
C ALA A 18 20.01 -0.90 -16.97
N GLU A 19 20.32 -2.12 -17.41
CA GLU A 19 19.40 -2.97 -18.16
C GLU A 19 18.15 -3.32 -17.36
N PHE A 20 18.32 -3.71 -16.10
CA PHE A 20 17.19 -4.00 -15.21
C PHE A 20 16.25 -2.80 -15.09
N ARG A 21 16.78 -1.58 -14.88
CA ARG A 21 15.98 -0.35 -14.85
C ARG A 21 15.25 -0.10 -16.17
N ARG A 22 15.93 -0.25 -17.31
CA ARG A 22 15.30 -0.12 -18.64
C ARG A 22 14.15 -1.11 -18.82
N ASN A 23 14.31 -2.35 -18.38
CA ASN A 23 13.27 -3.37 -18.49
C ASN A 23 12.06 -3.04 -17.61
N VAL A 24 12.30 -2.53 -16.40
CA VAL A 24 11.24 -2.02 -15.51
C VAL A 24 10.49 -0.86 -16.16
N ASP A 25 11.20 0.14 -16.68
CA ASP A 25 10.59 1.30 -17.35
C ASP A 25 9.73 0.87 -18.56
N GLN A 26 10.25 -0.04 -19.40
CA GLN A 26 9.49 -0.58 -20.54
C GLN A 26 8.24 -1.35 -20.11
N ALA A 27 8.30 -2.09 -19.01
CA ALA A 27 7.14 -2.80 -18.49
C ALA A 27 6.08 -1.83 -17.98
N ILE A 28 6.49 -0.77 -17.28
CA ILE A 28 5.60 0.32 -16.85
C ILE A 28 4.91 0.95 -18.07
N ASP A 29 5.66 1.32 -19.10
CA ASP A 29 5.11 1.97 -20.30
C ASP A 29 4.03 1.12 -20.97
N LYS A 30 4.27 -0.18 -21.13
CA LYS A 30 3.29 -1.13 -21.68
C LYS A 30 2.04 -1.24 -20.81
N GLY A 31 2.22 -1.32 -19.48
CA GLY A 31 1.10 -1.39 -18.53
C GLY A 31 0.24 -0.13 -18.54
N VAL A 32 0.88 1.05 -18.59
CA VAL A 32 0.19 2.35 -18.73
C VAL A 32 -0.62 2.39 -20.01
N GLU A 33 -0.03 2.03 -21.15
CA GLU A 33 -0.72 2.05 -22.44
C GLU A 33 -1.90 1.08 -22.49
N TRP A 34 -1.77 -0.10 -21.88
CA TRP A 34 -2.88 -1.04 -21.76
C TRP A 34 -4.00 -0.48 -20.88
N LEU A 35 -3.64 0.07 -19.71
CA LEU A 35 -4.62 0.56 -18.74
C LEU A 35 -5.41 1.75 -19.30
N LYS A 36 -4.75 2.67 -20.02
CA LYS A 36 -5.43 3.78 -20.71
C LYS A 36 -6.51 3.29 -21.69
N LYS A 37 -6.29 2.18 -22.38
CA LYS A 37 -7.25 1.59 -23.34
C LYS A 37 -8.46 0.94 -22.68
N LYS A 38 -8.42 0.67 -21.37
CA LYS A 38 -9.54 0.09 -20.61
C LYS A 38 -10.59 1.12 -20.19
N GLN A 39 -10.27 2.41 -20.25
CA GLN A 39 -11.21 3.45 -19.88
C GLN A 39 -12.43 3.45 -20.81
N GLN A 40 -13.62 3.45 -20.22
CA GLN A 40 -14.89 3.45 -20.94
C GLN A 40 -15.26 4.86 -21.47
N PRO A 41 -16.22 4.96 -22.42
CA PRO A 41 -16.75 6.25 -22.87
C PRO A 41 -17.26 7.16 -21.75
N SER A 42 -17.74 6.59 -20.65
CA SER A 42 -18.19 7.28 -19.42
C SER A 42 -17.05 7.80 -18.54
N GLY A 43 -15.79 7.39 -18.76
CA GLY A 43 -14.63 7.78 -17.97
C GLY A 43 -14.25 6.81 -16.85
N ASP A 44 -15.15 5.89 -16.50
CA ASP A 44 -14.85 4.80 -15.56
C ASP A 44 -14.05 3.65 -16.19
N PHE A 45 -13.59 2.73 -15.36
CA PHE A 45 -12.79 1.56 -15.75
C PHE A 45 -13.57 0.23 -15.55
N GLY A 46 -14.89 0.29 -15.65
CA GLY A 46 -15.76 -0.85 -15.43
C GLY A 46 -16.14 -1.05 -13.96
N GLU A 47 -16.85 -2.15 -13.71
CA GLU A 47 -17.37 -2.52 -12.41
C GLU A 47 -17.01 -3.96 -12.07
N SER A 48 -16.86 -4.26 -10.78
CA SER A 48 -16.62 -5.59 -10.29
C SER A 48 -17.90 -6.43 -10.21
N SER A 49 -17.78 -7.70 -10.57
CA SER A 49 -18.74 -8.73 -10.19
C SER A 49 -18.29 -9.50 -8.95
N GLY A 50 -17.53 -8.85 -8.05
CA GLY A 50 -16.83 -9.46 -6.91
C GLY A 50 -17.76 -10.07 -5.84
N PRO A 51 -17.19 -10.54 -4.71
CA PRO A 51 -17.96 -11.27 -3.70
C PRO A 51 -19.05 -10.40 -3.07
N THR A 52 -20.17 -11.03 -2.74
CA THR A 52 -21.24 -10.42 -1.95
C THR A 52 -20.77 -10.28 -0.49
N TYR A 53 -20.59 -9.05 -0.02
CA TYR A 53 -20.39 -8.79 1.41
C TYR A 53 -21.78 -8.84 2.11
N GLY A 54 -22.32 -10.05 2.28
CA GLY A 54 -23.63 -10.30 2.87
C GLY A 54 -24.66 -10.85 1.91
N PRO A 55 -25.88 -11.14 2.39
CA PRO A 55 -26.99 -11.48 1.51
C PRO A 55 -27.29 -10.29 0.59
N GLY A 56 -27.29 -10.48 -0.72
CA GLY A 56 -27.61 -9.42 -1.68
C GLY A 56 -26.84 -9.51 -3.00
N LYS A 57 -26.93 -8.44 -3.80
CA LYS A 57 -26.14 -8.30 -5.04
C LYS A 57 -24.72 -7.84 -4.71
N ALA A 58 -23.75 -8.32 -5.49
CA ALA A 58 -22.37 -7.87 -5.41
C ALA A 58 -22.28 -6.35 -5.56
N TYR A 59 -21.43 -5.71 -4.76
CA TYR A 59 -21.16 -4.30 -4.95
C TYR A 59 -20.36 -4.11 -6.24
N PRO A 60 -20.80 -3.24 -7.17
CA PRO A 60 -20.09 -3.06 -8.43
C PRO A 60 -18.71 -2.41 -8.30
N ASN A 61 -18.25 -1.92 -7.13
CA ASN A 61 -16.91 -1.35 -6.91
C ASN A 61 -16.39 -0.38 -7.98
N LYS A 62 -17.32 0.29 -8.66
CA LYS A 62 -17.06 1.09 -9.85
C LYS A 62 -16.20 2.34 -9.57
N PRO A 63 -16.49 3.15 -8.53
CA PRO A 63 -15.65 4.29 -8.20
C PRO A 63 -14.27 3.87 -7.67
N GLY A 64 -14.16 2.77 -6.92
CA GLY A 64 -12.89 2.25 -6.41
C GLY A 64 -11.96 1.77 -7.51
N ILE A 65 -12.45 0.97 -8.47
CA ILE A 65 -11.66 0.52 -9.62
C ILE A 65 -11.14 1.74 -10.40
N THR A 66 -12.03 2.71 -10.67
CA THR A 66 -11.63 3.94 -11.37
C THR A 66 -10.56 4.71 -10.59
N ALA A 67 -10.71 4.85 -9.28
CA ALA A 67 -9.73 5.53 -8.45
C ALA A 67 -8.37 4.82 -8.41
N PHE A 68 -8.33 3.48 -8.36
CA PHE A 68 -7.07 2.74 -8.48
C PHE A 68 -6.39 2.95 -9.82
N CYS A 69 -7.15 2.93 -10.91
CA CYS A 69 -6.60 3.14 -12.25
C CYS A 69 -5.98 4.54 -12.35
N LEU A 70 -6.68 5.57 -11.87
CA LEU A 70 -6.15 6.93 -11.83
C LEU A 70 -4.90 7.04 -10.96
N LEU A 71 -4.92 6.44 -9.76
CA LEU A 71 -3.77 6.42 -8.86
C LEU A 71 -2.55 5.75 -9.53
N ALA A 72 -2.73 4.58 -10.14
CA ALA A 72 -1.65 3.84 -10.81
C ALA A 72 -1.08 4.63 -12.00
N LEU A 73 -1.94 5.22 -12.84
CA LEU A 73 -1.53 6.06 -13.96
C LEU A 73 -0.74 7.30 -13.48
N LEU A 74 -1.25 8.01 -12.47
CA LEU A 74 -0.59 9.19 -11.91
C LEU A 74 0.76 8.88 -11.28
N LYS A 75 0.87 7.75 -10.55
CA LYS A 75 2.14 7.27 -9.97
C LYS A 75 3.10 6.69 -11.02
N SER A 76 2.60 6.40 -12.21
CA SER A 76 3.37 6.01 -13.39
C SER A 76 3.66 7.20 -14.32
N ASP A 77 3.72 8.41 -13.75
CA ASP A 77 4.08 9.65 -14.42
C ASP A 77 3.14 10.07 -15.58
N VAL A 78 1.92 9.51 -15.68
CA VAL A 78 0.91 10.04 -16.59
C VAL A 78 0.53 11.45 -16.10
N PRO A 79 0.63 12.48 -16.96
CA PRO A 79 0.38 13.86 -16.55
C PRO A 79 -1.03 14.05 -15.99
N TYR A 80 -1.16 14.88 -14.95
CA TYR A 80 -2.45 15.20 -14.33
C TYR A 80 -3.49 15.75 -15.33
N ASN A 81 -3.04 16.36 -16.43
CA ASN A 81 -3.89 16.92 -17.49
C ASN A 81 -4.08 15.98 -18.70
N ASP A 82 -3.62 14.73 -18.64
CA ASP A 82 -3.91 13.72 -19.68
C ASP A 82 -5.44 13.50 -19.76
N PRO A 83 -6.01 13.33 -20.98
CA PRO A 83 -7.43 13.03 -21.16
C PRO A 83 -7.95 11.88 -20.31
N VAL A 84 -7.16 10.82 -20.11
CA VAL A 84 -7.57 9.67 -19.29
C VAL A 84 -7.81 10.07 -17.83
N ILE A 85 -6.95 10.95 -17.29
CA ILE A 85 -7.01 11.41 -15.92
C ILE A 85 -8.19 12.35 -15.72
N THR A 86 -8.29 13.37 -16.58
CA THR A 86 -9.35 14.38 -16.47
C THR A 86 -10.76 13.77 -16.61
N LYS A 87 -10.92 12.82 -17.54
CA LYS A 87 -12.19 12.11 -17.74
C LYS A 87 -12.56 11.21 -16.57
N GLY A 88 -11.59 10.46 -16.01
CA GLY A 88 -11.84 9.62 -14.84
C GLY A 88 -12.16 10.44 -13.58
N LEU A 89 -11.51 11.59 -13.39
CA LEU A 89 -11.83 12.51 -12.29
C LEU A 89 -13.23 13.13 -12.45
N SER A 90 -13.65 13.47 -13.68
CA SER A 90 -15.02 13.90 -13.94
C SER A 90 -16.02 12.83 -13.54
N PHE A 91 -15.79 11.58 -13.98
CA PHE A 91 -16.62 10.45 -13.57
C PHE A 91 -16.70 10.31 -12.05
N LEU A 92 -15.58 10.38 -11.33
CA LEU A 92 -15.58 10.27 -9.87
C LEU A 92 -16.38 11.39 -9.20
N GLN A 93 -16.27 12.63 -9.69
CA GLN A 93 -17.04 13.77 -9.15
C GLN A 93 -18.54 13.58 -9.39
N ASP A 94 -18.93 13.19 -10.60
CA ASP A 94 -20.34 12.96 -10.95
C ASP A 94 -20.93 11.79 -10.18
N TYR A 95 -20.20 10.67 -10.11
CA TYR A 95 -20.65 9.46 -9.43
C TYR A 95 -20.79 9.68 -7.92
N VAL A 96 -19.81 10.33 -7.30
CA VAL A 96 -19.83 10.60 -5.85
C VAL A 96 -20.84 11.70 -5.50
N GLY A 97 -21.06 12.66 -6.39
CA GLY A 97 -22.03 13.75 -6.21
C GLY A 97 -23.48 13.28 -6.26
N ASN A 98 -23.76 12.14 -6.91
CA ASN A 98 -25.10 11.57 -6.97
C ASN A 98 -25.43 10.75 -5.71
N LYS A 99 -26.34 11.29 -4.88
CA LYS A 99 -26.77 10.65 -3.61
C LYS A 99 -27.43 9.28 -3.76
N GLY A 100 -27.87 8.91 -4.96
CA GLY A 100 -28.41 7.57 -5.24
C GLY A 100 -27.33 6.49 -5.35
N ASN A 101 -26.06 6.87 -5.51
CA ASN A 101 -24.97 5.93 -5.65
C ASN A 101 -24.43 5.46 -4.30
N ILE A 102 -24.08 4.18 -4.25
CA ILE A 102 -23.42 3.57 -3.09
C ILE A 102 -21.90 3.68 -3.27
N ILE A 103 -21.23 4.15 -2.22
CA ILE A 103 -19.78 4.36 -2.20
C ILE A 103 -19.28 3.73 -0.91
N SER A 104 -18.38 2.75 -1.01
CA SER A 104 -17.80 2.10 0.15
C SER A 104 -16.74 2.98 0.83
N ASN A 105 -16.41 2.67 2.08
CA ASN A 105 -15.27 3.28 2.76
C ASN A 105 -13.95 2.96 2.06
N TYR A 106 -13.87 1.80 1.41
CA TYR A 106 -12.72 1.41 0.60
C TYR A 106 -12.56 2.35 -0.61
N ASP A 107 -13.64 2.59 -1.36
CA ASP A 107 -13.64 3.54 -2.50
C ASP A 107 -13.21 4.93 -2.06
N ARG A 108 -13.79 5.44 -0.97
CA ARG A 108 -13.50 6.76 -0.42
C ARG A 108 -12.02 6.92 -0.11
N GLY A 109 -11.40 5.90 0.49
CA GLY A 109 -9.97 5.90 0.78
C GLY A 109 -9.12 6.02 -0.49
N VAL A 110 -9.39 5.19 -1.50
CA VAL A 110 -8.63 5.19 -2.76
C VAL A 110 -8.85 6.47 -3.56
N ILE A 111 -10.07 7.02 -3.58
CA ILE A 111 -10.37 8.30 -4.23
C ILE A 111 -9.49 9.42 -3.63
N LEU A 112 -9.35 9.47 -2.30
CA LEU A 112 -8.49 10.47 -1.66
C LEU A 112 -7.01 10.30 -2.04
N MET A 113 -6.54 9.06 -2.17
CA MET A 113 -5.17 8.77 -2.64
C MET A 113 -4.97 9.23 -4.09
N ALA A 114 -5.93 8.97 -4.98
CA ALA A 114 -5.88 9.40 -6.38
C ALA A 114 -5.90 10.94 -6.52
N LEU A 115 -6.71 11.62 -5.69
CA LEU A 115 -6.74 13.09 -5.64
C LEU A 115 -5.41 13.68 -5.17
N GLU A 116 -4.75 13.07 -4.17
CA GLU A 116 -3.40 13.50 -3.77
C GLU A 116 -2.42 13.34 -4.93
N ALA A 117 -2.40 12.17 -5.58
CA ALA A 117 -1.50 11.91 -6.71
C ALA A 117 -1.72 12.90 -7.88
N PHE A 118 -2.97 13.33 -8.11
CA PHE A 118 -3.29 14.35 -9.11
C PHE A 118 -2.65 15.70 -8.76
N HIS A 119 -2.79 16.12 -7.50
CA HIS A 119 -2.20 17.38 -7.04
C HIS A 119 -0.67 17.35 -6.97
N GLU A 120 -0.10 16.19 -6.62
CA GLU A 120 1.34 15.94 -6.68
C GLU A 120 1.88 16.09 -8.10
N SER A 121 1.26 15.43 -9.09
CA SER A 121 1.64 15.53 -10.50
C SER A 121 1.56 16.98 -11.02
N GLY A 122 0.49 17.71 -10.68
CA GLY A 122 0.36 19.13 -11.02
C GLY A 122 1.43 20.02 -10.37
N ALA A 123 1.78 19.75 -9.11
CA ALA A 123 2.85 20.47 -8.42
C ALA A 123 4.23 20.19 -9.04
N ALA A 124 4.50 18.93 -9.39
CA ALA A 124 5.75 18.52 -10.05
C ALA A 124 5.92 19.21 -11.41
N GLU A 125 4.86 19.26 -12.22
CA GLU A 125 4.86 19.96 -13.52
C GLU A 125 5.07 21.48 -13.35
N ALA A 126 4.46 22.09 -12.33
CA ALA A 126 4.67 23.50 -12.03
C ALA A 126 6.12 23.82 -11.62
N LEU A 127 6.77 22.93 -10.86
CA LEU A 127 8.20 23.05 -10.52
C LEU A 127 9.08 22.91 -11.77
N LYS A 128 8.80 21.90 -12.60
CA LYS A 128 9.53 21.65 -13.86
C LYS A 128 9.50 22.86 -14.78
N LYS A 129 8.34 23.51 -14.94
CA LYS A 129 8.19 24.75 -15.72
C LYS A 129 9.02 25.92 -15.19
N ARG A 130 9.38 25.91 -13.91
CA ARG A 130 10.25 26.91 -13.27
C ARG A 130 11.74 26.52 -13.30
N GLY A 131 12.09 25.42 -13.99
CA GLY A 131 13.45 24.87 -13.97
C GLY A 131 13.86 24.28 -12.62
N GLN A 132 12.90 24.03 -11.73
CA GLN A 132 13.14 23.46 -10.41
C GLN A 132 12.89 21.94 -10.44
N LYS A 133 13.64 21.21 -9.63
CA LYS A 133 13.42 19.78 -9.38
C LYS A 133 13.00 19.61 -7.93
N VAL A 134 12.18 18.58 -7.68
CA VAL A 134 12.01 18.06 -6.32
C VAL A 134 13.39 17.55 -5.87
N SER A 135 13.95 18.15 -4.84
CA SER A 135 15.21 17.75 -4.23
C SER A 135 14.89 17.23 -2.83
N GLU A 136 14.90 15.91 -2.67
CA GLU A 136 14.87 15.29 -1.35
C GLU A 136 16.27 14.76 -1.04
N ARG A 137 16.95 15.37 -0.07
CA ARG A 137 18.14 14.77 0.54
C ARG A 137 17.68 13.82 1.65
N VAL A 138 18.44 12.77 1.89
CA VAL A 138 18.22 11.87 3.04
C VAL A 138 18.24 12.71 4.31
N GLY A 139 17.15 12.67 5.10
CA GLY A 139 16.98 13.45 6.34
C GLY A 139 16.16 14.74 6.20
N ASP A 140 15.89 15.22 4.98
CA ASP A 140 15.18 16.48 4.73
C ASP A 140 13.67 16.28 4.45
N PHE A 141 13.10 15.13 4.82
CA PHE A 141 11.69 14.85 4.53
C PHE A 141 10.79 15.94 5.14
N LYS A 142 10.15 16.70 4.26
CA LYS A 142 9.10 17.64 4.60
C LYS A 142 7.82 17.12 4.00
N GLU A 143 6.84 16.86 4.85
CA GLU A 143 5.55 16.38 4.37
C GLU A 143 4.96 17.35 3.32
N PRO A 144 4.65 16.87 2.10
CA PRO A 144 4.10 17.72 1.06
C PRO A 144 2.70 18.18 1.46
N LYS A 145 2.39 19.44 1.14
CA LYS A 145 1.06 20.02 1.33
C LYS A 145 0.57 20.61 0.02
N TYR A 146 -0.62 20.20 -0.36
CA TYR A 146 -1.30 20.66 -1.57
C TYR A 146 -2.45 21.60 -1.18
N THR A 147 -2.75 22.55 -2.05
CA THR A 147 -3.88 23.49 -1.84
C THR A 147 -4.84 23.34 -3.00
N PRO A 148 -5.79 22.38 -2.93
CA PRO A 148 -6.84 22.26 -3.93
C PRO A 148 -7.70 23.53 -4.00
N SER A 149 -8.41 23.72 -5.11
CA SER A 149 -9.40 24.80 -5.24
C SER A 149 -10.58 24.59 -4.29
N GLY A 150 -11.34 25.66 -3.99
CA GLY A 150 -12.49 25.60 -3.08
C GLY A 150 -13.51 24.48 -3.41
N PRO A 151 -13.95 24.31 -4.68
CA PRO A 151 -14.84 23.21 -5.05
C PRO A 151 -14.24 21.82 -4.76
N ILE A 152 -12.95 21.62 -5.04
CA ILE A 152 -12.27 20.34 -4.79
C ILE A 152 -12.07 20.12 -3.28
N GLN A 153 -11.80 21.17 -2.49
CA GLN A 153 -11.79 21.06 -1.03
C GLN A 153 -13.16 20.64 -0.48
N GLY A 154 -14.25 21.19 -1.02
CA GLY A 154 -15.61 20.77 -0.69
C GLY A 154 -15.87 19.30 -1.03
N PHE A 155 -15.40 18.84 -2.20
CA PHE A 155 -15.48 17.45 -2.62
C PHE A 155 -14.71 16.51 -1.68
N ILE A 156 -13.45 16.84 -1.36
CA ILE A 156 -12.61 16.09 -0.41
C ILE A 156 -13.28 16.03 0.97
N ALA A 157 -13.80 17.15 1.48
CA ALA A 157 -14.51 17.17 2.76
C ALA A 157 -15.77 16.29 2.74
N GLY A 158 -16.49 16.26 1.61
CA GLY A 158 -17.63 15.38 1.38
C GLY A 158 -17.30 13.89 1.43
N ILE A 159 -16.07 13.50 1.06
CA ILE A 159 -15.55 12.13 1.15
C ILE A 159 -15.03 11.82 2.56
N VAL A 160 -14.31 12.75 3.19
CA VAL A 160 -13.73 12.57 4.53
C VAL A 160 -14.81 12.42 5.60
N ARG A 161 -15.86 13.23 5.57
CA ARG A 161 -16.93 13.22 6.59
C ARG A 161 -17.54 11.82 6.82
N PRO A 162 -18.06 11.09 5.83
CA PRO A 162 -18.62 9.76 6.06
C PRO A 162 -17.57 8.76 6.57
N LEU A 163 -16.29 8.88 6.18
CA LEU A 163 -15.24 8.04 6.76
C LEU A 163 -15.11 8.27 8.28
N LEU A 164 -15.21 9.52 8.74
CA LEU A 164 -15.17 9.83 10.18
C LEU A 164 -16.43 9.35 10.91
N GLU A 165 -17.60 9.49 10.30
CA GLU A 165 -18.90 9.10 10.88
C GLU A 165 -19.14 7.57 10.90
N GLU A 166 -18.44 6.83 10.02
CA GLU A 166 -18.56 5.38 9.90
C GLU A 166 -17.45 4.61 10.61
N GLN A 167 -16.46 5.29 11.22
CA GLN A 167 -15.47 4.60 12.05
C GLN A 167 -16.16 3.90 13.22
N THR A 168 -15.82 2.64 13.45
CA THR A 168 -16.47 1.85 14.48
C THR A 168 -15.97 2.20 15.88
N LYS A 169 -16.64 1.64 16.91
CA LYS A 169 -16.18 1.76 18.31
C LYS A 169 -14.83 1.09 18.55
N ALA A 170 -14.52 -0.01 17.85
CA ALA A 170 -13.21 -0.64 17.96
C ALA A 170 -12.12 0.22 17.29
N GLY A 171 -12.49 1.03 16.30
CA GLY A 171 -11.63 2.02 15.65
C GLY A 171 -11.27 1.71 14.21
N GLY A 172 -11.67 0.56 13.68
CA GLY A 172 -11.47 0.19 12.28
C GLY A 172 -12.63 0.60 11.38
N TRP A 173 -12.58 0.09 10.14
CA TRP A 173 -13.64 0.22 9.14
C TRP A 173 -13.91 -1.11 8.43
N ARG A 174 -15.14 -1.25 7.94
CA ARG A 174 -15.57 -2.18 6.89
C ARG A 174 -16.02 -1.35 5.68
N TYR A 175 -16.60 -2.00 4.66
CA TYR A 175 -17.06 -1.33 3.43
C TYR A 175 -18.17 -0.28 3.64
N GLY A 176 -18.87 -0.30 4.77
CA GLY A 176 -19.74 0.79 5.21
C GLY A 176 -21.16 0.36 5.51
N LYS A 177 -21.98 1.28 6.02
CA LYS A 177 -23.34 0.97 6.53
C LYS A 177 -24.33 0.53 5.45
N SER A 178 -24.10 0.94 4.20
CA SER A 178 -24.92 0.55 3.05
C SER A 178 -24.65 -0.88 2.55
N PHE A 179 -23.71 -1.59 3.19
CA PHE A 179 -23.29 -2.94 2.84
C PHE A 179 -23.77 -3.92 3.91
N GLY A 180 -24.06 -5.16 3.52
CA GLY A 180 -24.31 -6.22 4.47
C GLY A 180 -23.08 -6.44 5.36
N LEU A 181 -23.31 -6.77 6.64
CA LEU A 181 -22.24 -7.15 7.55
C LEU A 181 -22.06 -8.67 7.52
N VAL A 182 -20.86 -9.11 7.19
CA VAL A 182 -20.43 -10.50 7.23
C VAL A 182 -19.11 -10.57 7.98
N GLY A 183 -19.10 -11.36 9.06
CA GLY A 183 -18.02 -11.36 10.04
C GLY A 183 -18.04 -10.11 10.92
N ASP A 184 -16.88 -9.77 11.48
CA ASP A 184 -16.69 -8.57 12.30
C ASP A 184 -16.98 -7.24 11.55
N PRO A 185 -17.31 -6.17 12.29
CA PRO A 185 -17.63 -4.86 11.72
C PRO A 185 -16.40 -4.06 11.26
N GLU A 186 -15.20 -4.62 11.34
CA GLU A 186 -13.95 -4.03 10.90
C GLU A 186 -13.09 -5.05 10.18
N ASP A 187 -12.24 -4.59 9.26
CA ASP A 187 -11.18 -5.42 8.70
C ASP A 187 -9.89 -4.65 8.44
N ILE A 188 -8.79 -5.39 8.33
CA ILE A 188 -7.45 -4.81 8.17
C ILE A 188 -7.27 -4.16 6.79
N SER A 189 -7.89 -4.70 5.74
CA SER A 189 -7.73 -4.20 4.37
C SER A 189 -8.41 -2.84 4.14
N CYS A 190 -9.67 -2.71 4.55
CA CYS A 190 -10.42 -1.48 4.47
C CYS A 190 -9.81 -0.43 5.40
N THR A 191 -9.44 -0.83 6.62
CA THR A 191 -8.81 0.09 7.57
C THR A 191 -7.51 0.69 7.03
N GLN A 192 -6.61 -0.09 6.40
CA GLN A 192 -5.40 0.50 5.80
C GLN A 192 -5.70 1.50 4.69
N ILE A 193 -6.69 1.21 3.83
CA ILE A 193 -7.03 2.05 2.68
C ILE A 193 -7.67 3.36 3.16
N VAL A 194 -8.53 3.29 4.18
CA VAL A 194 -9.07 4.49 4.82
C VAL A 194 -7.96 5.31 5.48
N LEU A 195 -7.00 4.68 6.17
CA LEU A 195 -5.86 5.40 6.78
C LEU A 195 -4.99 6.09 5.74
N LEU A 196 -4.66 5.41 4.64
CA LEU A 196 -3.92 5.99 3.51
C LEU A 196 -4.69 7.17 2.89
N GLY A 197 -6.00 7.00 2.67
CA GLY A 197 -6.86 8.07 2.15
C GLY A 197 -6.97 9.27 3.08
N LEU A 198 -7.16 9.05 4.38
CA LEU A 198 -7.20 10.13 5.37
C LEU A 198 -5.84 10.85 5.48
N LYS A 199 -4.73 10.12 5.40
CA LYS A 199 -3.39 10.72 5.31
C LYS A 199 -3.27 11.61 4.07
N SER A 200 -3.72 11.12 2.92
CA SER A 200 -3.79 11.87 1.65
C SER A 200 -4.60 13.17 1.82
N ALA A 201 -5.77 13.07 2.47
CA ALA A 201 -6.63 14.21 2.76
C ALA A 201 -5.94 15.26 3.64
N THR A 202 -5.16 14.85 4.64
CA THR A 202 -4.41 15.80 5.50
C THR A 202 -3.32 16.56 4.74
N ARG A 203 -2.77 15.98 3.66
CA ARG A 203 -1.83 16.66 2.77
C ARG A 203 -2.53 17.64 1.84
N MET A 204 -3.78 17.36 1.51
CA MET A 204 -4.69 18.27 0.81
C MET A 204 -5.41 19.26 1.75
N LYS A 205 -4.94 19.42 2.98
CA LYS A 205 -5.45 20.34 4.02
C LYS A 205 -6.90 20.09 4.47
N ALA A 206 -7.42 18.87 4.27
CA ALA A 206 -8.69 18.48 4.86
C ALA A 206 -8.58 18.38 6.39
N ALA A 207 -9.66 18.74 7.09
CA ALA A 207 -9.75 18.56 8.53
C ALA A 207 -9.99 17.09 8.87
N VAL A 208 -9.01 16.47 9.54
CA VAL A 208 -9.11 15.10 10.06
C VAL A 208 -8.65 15.13 11.51
N ASP A 209 -9.51 14.70 12.43
CA ASP A 209 -9.18 14.64 13.85
C ASP A 209 -8.06 13.59 14.09
N PRO A 210 -6.93 13.96 14.72
CA PRO A 210 -5.87 13.02 15.09
C PRO A 210 -6.37 11.82 15.92
N SER A 211 -7.45 11.98 16.71
CA SER A 211 -8.05 10.90 17.49
C SER A 211 -8.55 9.73 16.61
N THR A 212 -8.90 10.00 15.36
CA THR A 212 -9.28 8.99 14.36
C THR A 212 -8.13 8.02 14.09
N PHE A 213 -6.90 8.53 13.92
CA PHE A 213 -5.71 7.72 13.72
C PHE A 213 -5.36 6.92 14.98
N LYS A 214 -5.60 7.49 16.17
CA LYS A 214 -5.38 6.79 17.45
C LYS A 214 -6.31 5.58 17.60
N ARG A 215 -7.61 5.75 17.34
CA ARG A 215 -8.57 4.63 17.42
C ARG A 215 -8.24 3.54 16.40
N ALA A 216 -7.89 3.91 15.18
CA ALA A 216 -7.49 2.97 14.14
C ALA A 216 -6.20 2.22 14.51
N MET A 217 -5.21 2.93 15.07
CA MET A 217 -3.99 2.31 15.61
C MET A 217 -4.34 1.27 16.68
N ASP A 218 -5.21 1.60 17.63
CA ASP A 218 -5.60 0.68 18.71
C ASP A 218 -6.27 -0.59 18.17
N PHE A 219 -7.16 -0.46 17.17
CA PHE A 219 -7.77 -1.59 16.48
C PHE A 219 -6.72 -2.50 15.82
N VAL A 220 -5.79 -1.90 15.07
CA VAL A 220 -4.77 -2.65 14.33
C VAL A 220 -3.79 -3.33 15.30
N LEU A 221 -3.38 -2.66 16.38
CA LEU A 221 -2.55 -3.26 17.44
C LEU A 221 -3.24 -4.47 18.07
N GLN A 222 -4.53 -4.37 18.38
CA GLN A 222 -5.31 -5.46 18.97
C GLN A 222 -5.59 -6.62 18.01
N SER A 223 -5.47 -6.37 16.71
CA SER A 223 -5.73 -7.36 15.65
C SER A 223 -4.50 -8.16 15.25
N GLN A 224 -3.30 -7.80 15.73
CA GLN A 224 -2.09 -8.59 15.48
C GLN A 224 -2.19 -9.92 16.22
N GLU A 225 -1.56 -10.97 15.68
CA GLU A 225 -1.36 -12.22 16.43
C GLU A 225 -0.80 -11.95 17.84
N LYS A 226 -1.32 -12.68 18.83
CA LYS A 226 -0.90 -12.53 20.24
C LYS A 226 0.47 -13.17 20.50
N ASP A 227 0.82 -14.17 19.72
CA ASP A 227 2.06 -14.92 19.84
C ASP A 227 2.64 -15.20 18.45
N GLY A 228 3.90 -15.58 18.40
CA GLY A 228 4.66 -15.89 17.20
C GLY A 228 6.08 -16.32 17.60
N PRO A 229 6.77 -17.10 16.74
CA PRO A 229 8.12 -17.54 17.03
C PRO A 229 9.06 -16.33 17.12
N LYS A 230 10.03 -16.43 18.03
CA LYS A 230 11.09 -15.43 18.18
C LYS A 230 11.99 -15.45 16.95
N VAL A 231 12.26 -14.29 16.37
CA VAL A 231 13.16 -14.16 15.22
C VAL A 231 14.53 -13.70 15.71
N GLU A 232 15.54 -14.52 15.45
CA GLU A 232 16.92 -14.22 15.85
C GLU A 232 17.53 -13.10 15.00
N ARG A 233 18.57 -12.48 15.53
CA ARG A 233 19.34 -11.48 14.80
C ARG A 233 20.09 -12.16 13.65
N PRO A 234 19.95 -11.68 12.39
CA PRO A 234 20.75 -12.20 11.27
C PRO A 234 22.25 -12.06 11.52
N SER A 235 23.03 -13.04 11.06
CA SER A 235 24.49 -13.06 11.26
C SER A 235 25.23 -11.94 10.51
N ASP A 236 24.63 -11.40 9.46
CA ASP A 236 25.13 -10.31 8.63
C ASP A 236 24.59 -8.93 9.04
N TYR A 237 23.95 -8.83 10.21
CA TYR A 237 23.45 -7.57 10.77
C TYR A 237 24.57 -6.51 10.87
N LYS A 238 24.25 -5.30 10.41
CA LYS A 238 25.13 -4.14 10.47
C LYS A 238 24.51 -3.05 11.34
N PRO A 239 25.12 -2.71 12.49
CA PRO A 239 24.66 -1.60 13.32
C PRO A 239 24.55 -0.31 12.51
N GLY A 240 23.43 0.39 12.65
CA GLY A 240 23.20 1.68 11.99
C GLY A 240 22.74 1.60 10.53
N ASP A 241 22.58 0.40 9.95
CA ASP A 241 21.94 0.26 8.64
C ASP A 241 20.44 0.57 8.73
N ARG A 242 20.04 1.76 8.27
CA ARG A 242 18.64 2.19 8.21
C ARG A 242 17.90 1.67 6.99
N GLY A 243 18.63 1.21 5.97
CA GLY A 243 18.06 0.70 4.73
C GLY A 243 17.66 -0.78 4.80
N THR A 244 17.95 -1.46 5.91
CA THR A 244 17.64 -2.88 6.09
C THR A 244 16.85 -3.09 7.37
N TYR A 245 15.66 -3.69 7.27
CA TYR A 245 15.04 -4.28 8.44
C TYR A 245 15.84 -5.53 8.86
N ALA A 246 16.20 -5.62 10.14
CA ALA A 246 16.73 -6.83 10.75
C ALA A 246 16.22 -6.95 12.19
N SER A 247 15.85 -8.16 12.60
CA SER A 247 15.52 -8.42 14.00
C SER A 247 16.75 -8.18 14.88
N LEU A 248 16.57 -7.58 16.06
CA LEU A 248 17.64 -7.48 17.07
C LEU A 248 17.69 -8.69 18.00
N GLY A 249 16.91 -9.73 17.73
CA GLY A 249 16.78 -10.93 18.55
C GLY A 249 15.72 -10.81 19.63
N ASN A 250 14.78 -9.86 19.54
CA ASN A 250 13.66 -9.70 20.47
C ASN A 250 12.30 -9.59 19.75
N ASP A 251 12.28 -9.61 18.42
CA ASP A 251 11.05 -9.59 17.64
C ASP A 251 10.39 -10.96 17.63
N ARG A 252 9.06 -10.95 17.47
CA ARG A 252 8.27 -12.16 17.26
C ARG A 252 7.57 -12.06 15.91
N ALA A 253 7.59 -13.13 15.13
CA ALA A 253 6.87 -13.18 13.86
C ALA A 253 5.36 -13.21 14.10
N ARG A 254 4.72 -12.03 14.17
CA ARG A 254 3.28 -11.85 14.43
C ARG A 254 2.64 -11.06 13.31
N GLY A 255 1.74 -11.69 12.58
CA GLY A 255 1.07 -11.10 11.42
C GLY A 255 -0.36 -10.65 11.70
N TRP A 256 -1.09 -10.37 10.62
CA TRP A 256 -2.50 -10.00 10.65
C TRP A 256 -3.33 -10.88 9.71
N ALA A 257 -4.52 -11.24 10.17
CA ALA A 257 -5.59 -11.80 9.34
C ALA A 257 -6.40 -10.69 8.68
N TYR A 258 -7.28 -11.04 7.74
CA TYR A 258 -8.20 -10.07 7.15
C TYR A 258 -9.20 -9.57 8.20
N ILE A 259 -9.77 -10.52 8.93
CA ILE A 259 -10.73 -10.28 10.00
C ILE A 259 -10.46 -11.26 11.15
N LYS A 260 -10.86 -10.93 12.37
CA LYS A 260 -10.67 -11.83 13.52
C LYS A 260 -11.70 -12.96 13.52
N LYS A 261 -12.93 -12.65 13.16
CA LYS A 261 -14.01 -13.63 13.01
C LYS A 261 -14.78 -13.37 11.72
N GLY A 262 -14.65 -14.29 10.78
CA GLY A 262 -15.20 -14.18 9.44
C GLY A 262 -16.44 -15.03 9.25
N SER A 263 -16.94 -15.05 8.01
CA SER A 263 -17.90 -16.07 7.58
C SER A 263 -17.24 -17.28 6.97
N LYS A 264 -15.98 -17.14 6.57
CA LYS A 264 -15.19 -18.20 5.96
C LYS A 264 -13.83 -18.31 6.67
N PRO A 265 -13.32 -19.53 6.92
CA PRO A 265 -12.06 -19.73 7.64
C PRO A 265 -10.84 -19.03 7.02
N GLU A 266 -10.81 -18.82 5.71
CA GLU A 266 -9.72 -18.12 5.03
C GLU A 266 -9.63 -16.63 5.38
N GLU A 267 -10.73 -15.99 5.80
CA GLU A 267 -10.73 -14.59 6.23
C GLU A 267 -10.02 -14.42 7.59
N GLU A 268 -9.99 -15.49 8.39
CA GLU A 268 -9.36 -15.53 9.72
C GLU A 268 -7.88 -15.94 9.64
N LYS A 269 -7.38 -16.32 8.45
CA LYS A 269 -5.99 -16.69 8.25
C LYS A 269 -5.11 -15.45 8.14
N VAL A 270 -3.97 -15.52 8.82
CA VAL A 270 -2.90 -14.54 8.68
C VAL A 270 -2.24 -14.69 7.31
N THR A 271 -2.05 -13.56 6.63
CA THR A 271 -1.49 -13.56 5.27
C THR A 271 -0.42 -12.48 5.09
N GLY A 272 0.41 -12.61 4.06
CA GLY A 272 1.41 -11.59 3.72
C GLY A 272 0.77 -10.26 3.34
N ALA A 273 -0.31 -10.28 2.56
CA ALA A 273 -1.05 -9.08 2.18
C ALA A 273 -1.60 -8.33 3.41
N MET A 274 -2.24 -9.05 4.33
CA MET A 274 -2.81 -8.44 5.54
C MET A 274 -1.75 -8.04 6.55
N THR A 275 -0.62 -8.75 6.61
CA THR A 275 0.52 -8.34 7.42
C THR A 275 1.12 -7.04 6.92
N CYS A 276 1.28 -6.88 5.59
CA CYS A 276 1.70 -5.59 5.01
C CYS A 276 0.70 -4.47 5.33
N ALA A 277 -0.60 -4.78 5.30
CA ALA A 277 -1.67 -3.84 5.63
C ALA A 277 -1.63 -3.37 7.09
N GLY A 278 -1.39 -4.29 8.03
CA GLY A 278 -1.22 -3.99 9.45
C GLY A 278 -0.01 -3.07 9.69
N ILE A 279 1.16 -3.44 9.16
CA ILE A 279 2.38 -2.64 9.24
C ILE A 279 2.16 -1.23 8.68
N GLY A 280 1.63 -1.13 7.45
CA GLY A 280 1.37 0.15 6.80
C GLY A 280 0.42 1.03 7.62
N SER A 281 -0.66 0.45 8.15
CA SER A 281 -1.62 1.16 9.01
C SER A 281 -0.95 1.79 10.24
N LEU A 282 -0.08 1.02 10.91
CA LEU A 282 0.62 1.48 12.11
C LEU A 282 1.65 2.57 11.79
N ILE A 283 2.39 2.45 10.69
CA ILE A 283 3.35 3.49 10.27
C ILE A 283 2.62 4.79 9.90
N ILE A 284 1.50 4.70 9.16
CA ILE A 284 0.68 5.86 8.84
C ILE A 284 0.13 6.52 10.11
N ALA A 285 -0.43 5.74 11.03
CA ALA A 285 -0.90 6.27 12.31
C ALA A 285 0.23 6.93 13.09
N LYS A 286 1.41 6.29 13.17
CA LYS A 286 2.58 6.87 13.85
C LYS A 286 3.00 8.21 13.25
N SER A 287 2.93 8.36 11.94
CA SER A 287 3.23 9.64 11.27
C SER A 287 2.30 10.79 11.67
N MET A 288 1.07 10.47 12.13
CA MET A 288 0.06 11.44 12.51
C MET A 288 0.07 11.75 14.00
N ILE A 289 0.24 10.73 14.84
CA ILE A 289 0.03 10.83 16.29
C ILE A 289 1.25 10.42 17.11
N GLY A 290 2.38 10.06 16.50
CA GLY A 290 3.56 9.52 17.21
C GLY A 290 4.06 10.43 18.33
N LYS A 291 4.03 11.75 18.13
CA LYS A 291 4.41 12.75 19.15
C LYS A 291 3.47 12.78 20.36
N LEU A 292 2.24 12.27 20.22
CA LEU A 292 1.22 12.24 21.26
C LEU A 292 1.23 10.93 22.08
N LEU A 293 1.98 9.91 21.66
CA LEU A 293 1.97 8.58 22.29
C LEU A 293 2.84 8.50 23.56
N GLY A 294 3.74 9.47 23.76
CA GLY A 294 4.81 9.36 24.74
C GLY A 294 5.79 8.21 24.40
N LYS A 295 6.81 8.03 25.24
CA LYS A 295 7.88 7.05 25.00
C LYS A 295 7.34 5.62 24.93
N LYS A 296 6.60 5.19 25.97
CA LYS A 296 6.08 3.82 26.09
C LYS A 296 5.15 3.45 24.93
N GLY A 297 4.18 4.31 24.60
CA GLY A 297 3.27 4.06 23.48
C GLY A 297 3.98 4.05 22.13
N GLY A 298 5.02 4.87 21.97
CA GLY A 298 5.87 4.84 20.78
C GLY A 298 6.67 3.54 20.64
N GLU A 299 7.25 3.03 21.73
CA GLU A 299 8.01 1.77 21.77
C GLU A 299 7.11 0.55 21.53
N GLU A 300 5.91 0.50 22.13
CA GLU A 300 4.93 -0.57 21.90
C GLU A 300 4.48 -0.62 20.43
N LEU A 301 4.23 0.55 19.83
CA LEU A 301 3.88 0.68 18.43
C LEU A 301 5.03 0.22 17.52
N ASP A 302 6.27 0.64 17.79
CA ASP A 302 7.44 0.20 17.03
C ASP A 302 7.64 -1.31 17.12
N GLN A 303 7.51 -1.90 18.32
CA GLN A 303 7.65 -3.34 18.46
C GLN A 303 6.57 -4.10 17.66
N CYS A 304 5.33 -3.60 17.63
CA CYS A 304 4.27 -4.19 16.81
C CYS A 304 4.58 -4.13 15.31
N ILE A 305 5.08 -2.99 14.82
CA ILE A 305 5.55 -2.81 13.44
C ILE A 305 6.67 -3.80 13.12
N TYR A 306 7.65 -3.92 14.01
CA TYR A 306 8.80 -4.81 13.84
C TYR A 306 8.44 -6.29 13.87
N ASP A 307 7.49 -6.68 14.71
CA ASP A 307 6.94 -8.04 14.74
C ASP A 307 6.24 -8.40 13.42
N GLY A 308 5.62 -7.42 12.76
CA GLY A 308 5.10 -7.56 11.40
C GLY A 308 6.20 -7.82 10.36
N PHE A 309 7.28 -7.03 10.39
CA PHE A 309 8.43 -7.29 9.50
C PHE A 309 9.13 -8.62 9.80
N ALA A 310 9.16 -9.04 11.06
CA ALA A 310 9.65 -10.36 11.48
C ALA A 310 8.78 -11.47 10.89
N TRP A 311 7.46 -11.27 10.84
CA TRP A 311 6.53 -12.19 10.18
C TRP A 311 6.80 -12.28 8.68
N LEU A 312 6.97 -11.13 8.00
CA LEU A 312 7.29 -11.09 6.56
C LEU A 312 8.62 -11.78 6.26
N THR A 313 9.64 -11.62 7.12
CA THR A 313 10.93 -12.29 6.96
C THR A 313 10.80 -13.81 7.12
N THR A 314 10.01 -14.26 8.10
CA THR A 314 9.81 -15.69 8.38
C THR A 314 9.02 -16.40 7.27
N HIS A 315 8.13 -15.67 6.61
CA HIS A 315 7.25 -16.19 5.56
C HIS A 315 7.51 -15.53 4.22
N TRP A 316 8.77 -15.13 3.96
CA TRP A 316 9.09 -14.31 2.79
C TRP A 316 8.70 -15.01 1.49
N SER A 317 7.96 -14.30 0.65
CA SER A 317 7.67 -14.74 -0.71
C SER A 317 7.40 -13.53 -1.59
N VAL A 318 7.90 -13.58 -2.83
CA VAL A 318 7.48 -12.70 -3.92
C VAL A 318 6.71 -13.45 -5.00
N ASP A 319 6.51 -14.76 -4.85
CA ASP A 319 5.90 -15.64 -5.85
C ASP A 319 4.44 -15.99 -5.53
N GLU A 320 3.98 -15.70 -4.32
CA GLU A 320 2.60 -15.89 -3.87
C GLU A 320 2.27 -14.93 -2.73
N ASN A 321 1.03 -14.96 -2.22
CA ASN A 321 0.64 -14.32 -0.97
C ASN A 321 0.78 -15.34 0.19
N PRO A 322 1.81 -15.25 1.04
CA PRO A 322 2.02 -16.20 2.14
C PRO A 322 0.76 -16.37 2.99
N GLY A 323 0.41 -17.62 3.31
CA GLY A 323 -0.82 -17.97 4.04
C GLY A 323 -2.09 -18.07 3.18
N ALA A 324 -2.08 -17.54 1.95
CA ALA A 324 -3.20 -17.62 1.00
C ALA A 324 -2.86 -18.29 -0.35
N GLY A 325 -1.58 -18.43 -0.70
CA GLY A 325 -1.14 -18.97 -1.99
C GLY A 325 -1.28 -17.94 -3.11
N LYS A 326 -1.63 -18.40 -4.32
CA LYS A 326 -1.77 -17.51 -5.51
C LYS A 326 -2.82 -16.40 -5.38
N PRO A 327 -3.97 -16.58 -4.72
CA PRO A 327 -4.95 -15.51 -4.61
C PRO A 327 -4.39 -14.21 -4.01
N ARG A 328 -4.72 -13.07 -4.63
CA ARG A 328 -4.30 -11.72 -4.22
C ARG A 328 -2.78 -11.54 -4.22
N HIS A 329 -2.05 -12.25 -5.08
CA HIS A 329 -0.58 -12.21 -5.14
C HIS A 329 -0.06 -10.82 -5.51
N PHE A 330 -0.56 -10.19 -6.58
CA PHE A 330 -0.09 -8.85 -6.95
C PHE A 330 -0.51 -7.78 -5.94
N TYR A 331 -1.66 -7.97 -5.28
CA TYR A 331 -2.02 -7.15 -4.13
C TYR A 331 -1.04 -7.30 -2.96
N HIS A 332 -0.57 -8.52 -2.67
CA HIS A 332 0.49 -8.76 -1.71
C HIS A 332 1.79 -8.05 -2.10
N LEU A 333 2.25 -8.17 -3.36
CA LEU A 333 3.43 -7.46 -3.83
C LEU A 333 3.28 -5.95 -3.65
N CYS A 334 2.15 -5.36 -4.04
CA CYS A 334 1.86 -3.94 -3.78
C CYS A 334 1.89 -3.60 -2.28
N GLY A 335 1.51 -4.53 -1.40
CA GLY A 335 1.71 -4.42 0.05
C GLY A 335 3.19 -4.43 0.47
N VAL A 336 4.01 -5.29 -0.12
CA VAL A 336 5.47 -5.34 0.12
C VAL A 336 6.13 -4.03 -0.29
N GLU A 337 5.79 -3.49 -1.46
CA GLU A 337 6.26 -2.16 -1.88
C GLU A 337 5.89 -1.11 -0.84
N ARG A 338 4.63 -1.10 -0.40
CA ARG A 338 4.14 -0.13 0.57
C ARG A 338 4.95 -0.15 1.86
N VAL A 339 5.19 -1.32 2.44
CA VAL A 339 5.91 -1.41 3.72
C VAL A 339 7.41 -1.21 3.55
N GLY A 340 7.99 -1.59 2.41
CA GLY A 340 9.38 -1.26 2.07
C GLY A 340 9.57 0.27 1.99
N THR A 341 8.69 0.95 1.26
CA THR A 341 8.70 2.42 1.12
C THR A 341 8.41 3.12 2.45
N LEU A 342 7.35 2.75 3.17
CA LEU A 342 7.00 3.37 4.45
C LEU A 342 8.02 3.10 5.57
N GLY A 343 8.67 1.93 5.53
CA GLY A 343 9.75 1.57 6.45
C GLY A 343 11.10 2.19 6.11
N LEU A 344 11.23 2.83 4.94
CA LEU A 344 12.50 3.30 4.37
C LEU A 344 13.53 2.17 4.21
N PHE A 345 13.05 0.97 3.92
CA PHE A 345 13.88 -0.22 3.73
C PHE A 345 14.09 -0.49 2.25
N GLU A 346 15.34 -0.67 1.84
CA GLU A 346 15.74 -1.27 0.55
C GLU A 346 15.84 -2.80 0.68
N LYS A 347 16.01 -3.30 1.91
CA LYS A 347 16.02 -4.72 2.24
C LYS A 347 15.11 -5.05 3.41
N ILE A 348 14.42 -6.17 3.31
CA ILE A 348 13.75 -6.81 4.45
C ILE A 348 14.56 -8.07 4.78
N SER A 349 15.36 -7.99 5.84
CA SER A 349 16.38 -8.99 6.16
C SER A 349 17.34 -9.19 4.96
N GLY A 350 17.54 -10.42 4.50
CA GLY A 350 18.35 -10.74 3.33
C GLY A 350 17.72 -10.38 1.98
N HIS A 351 16.47 -9.91 1.94
CA HIS A 351 15.69 -9.81 0.70
C HIS A 351 15.68 -8.42 0.10
N TRP A 352 16.10 -8.32 -1.16
CA TRP A 352 16.00 -7.11 -1.98
C TRP A 352 14.60 -7.02 -2.56
N TRP A 353 13.63 -6.68 -1.72
CA TRP A 353 12.21 -6.79 -2.02
C TRP A 353 11.81 -6.19 -3.38
N PHE A 354 12.37 -5.04 -3.76
CA PHE A 354 12.07 -4.40 -5.03
C PHE A 354 12.61 -5.21 -6.20
N LYS A 355 13.90 -5.61 -6.15
CA LYS A 355 14.52 -6.41 -7.22
C LYS A 355 13.81 -7.75 -7.38
N GLU A 356 13.55 -8.44 -6.28
CA GLU A 356 12.89 -9.75 -6.27
C GLU A 356 11.46 -9.66 -6.84
N GLY A 357 10.63 -8.75 -6.32
CA GLY A 357 9.25 -8.59 -6.80
C GLY A 357 9.15 -8.06 -8.23
N ALA A 358 10.01 -7.11 -8.63
CA ALA A 358 10.00 -6.60 -10.00
C ALA A 358 10.44 -7.68 -10.99
N THR A 359 11.37 -8.56 -10.62
CA THR A 359 11.75 -9.71 -11.45
C THR A 359 10.56 -10.65 -11.70
N VAL A 360 9.72 -10.88 -10.69
CA VAL A 360 8.48 -11.67 -10.83
C VAL A 360 7.50 -10.97 -11.78
N LEU A 361 7.27 -9.66 -11.60
CA LEU A 361 6.35 -8.90 -12.44
C LEU A 361 6.81 -8.81 -13.90
N LEU A 362 8.11 -8.61 -14.16
CA LEU A 362 8.66 -8.59 -15.51
C LEU A 362 8.42 -9.91 -16.25
N LYS A 363 8.51 -11.04 -15.54
CA LYS A 363 8.24 -12.37 -16.11
C LYS A 363 6.74 -12.63 -16.30
N ALA A 364 5.89 -12.05 -15.45
CA ALA A 364 4.45 -12.26 -15.47
C ALA A 364 3.70 -11.35 -16.45
N GLN A 365 4.32 -10.28 -16.96
CA GLN A 365 3.66 -9.33 -17.85
C GLN A 365 3.23 -10.01 -19.17
N ALA A 366 1.95 -9.84 -19.53
CA ALA A 366 1.43 -10.30 -20.80
C ALA A 366 2.00 -9.49 -21.98
N ALA A 367 1.92 -10.04 -23.19
CA ALA A 367 2.49 -9.43 -24.40
C ALA A 367 1.91 -8.04 -24.73
N ASP A 368 0.64 -7.80 -24.38
CA ASP A 368 -0.07 -6.53 -24.55
C ASP A 368 0.11 -5.56 -23.37
N GLY A 369 0.90 -5.95 -22.35
CA GLY A 369 1.35 -5.07 -21.27
C GLY A 369 0.67 -5.25 -19.91
N HIS A 370 -0.39 -6.05 -19.82
CA HIS A 370 -1.14 -6.21 -18.57
C HIS A 370 -0.59 -7.30 -17.66
N TRP A 371 -1.12 -7.31 -16.44
CA TRP A 371 -0.96 -8.39 -15.47
C TRP A 371 -2.32 -8.95 -15.10
N ASP A 372 -2.41 -10.26 -14.99
CA ASP A 372 -3.63 -10.95 -14.57
C ASP A 372 -3.24 -12.22 -13.78
N ASN A 373 -3.51 -12.19 -12.48
CA ASN A 373 -3.33 -13.30 -11.57
C ASN A 373 -4.55 -14.25 -11.58
N LYS A 374 -5.58 -13.93 -12.39
CA LYS A 374 -6.83 -14.69 -12.52
C LYS A 374 -7.53 -14.90 -11.17
N ASP A 375 -7.50 -13.83 -10.37
CA ASP A 375 -8.14 -13.79 -9.06
C ASP A 375 -9.68 -13.90 -9.15
N GLU A 376 -10.35 -14.08 -8.02
CA GLU A 376 -11.83 -14.18 -8.01
C GLU A 376 -12.52 -12.82 -8.22
N ILE A 377 -11.80 -11.71 -7.97
CA ILE A 377 -12.35 -10.34 -8.04
C ILE A 377 -12.13 -9.78 -9.44
N VAL A 378 -13.18 -9.84 -10.26
CA VAL A 378 -13.23 -9.23 -11.60
C VAL A 378 -13.44 -7.70 -11.49
N PRO A 379 -12.90 -6.85 -12.38
CA PRO A 379 -11.92 -7.17 -13.41
C PRO A 379 -10.52 -7.38 -12.79
N THR A 380 -10.05 -8.63 -12.83
CA THR A 380 -8.78 -9.05 -12.22
C THR A 380 -7.63 -8.34 -12.90
N ASP A 381 -7.60 -8.43 -14.24
CA ASP A 381 -6.60 -7.84 -15.13
C ASP A 381 -6.36 -6.35 -14.84
N THR A 382 -7.43 -5.60 -14.57
CA THR A 382 -7.39 -4.16 -14.36
C THR A 382 -6.80 -3.82 -12.99
N LEU A 383 -7.26 -4.48 -11.92
CA LEU A 383 -6.73 -4.26 -10.58
C LEU A 383 -5.29 -4.77 -10.44
N ASP A 384 -5.00 -5.93 -11.02
CA ASP A 384 -3.68 -6.54 -11.04
C ASP A 384 -2.66 -5.68 -11.78
N THR A 385 -3.05 -5.12 -12.93
CA THR A 385 -2.22 -4.13 -13.63
C THR A 385 -1.99 -2.89 -12.78
N CYS A 386 -3.00 -2.40 -12.04
CA CYS A 386 -2.79 -1.29 -11.11
C CYS A 386 -1.78 -1.64 -10.01
N TYR A 387 -1.88 -2.83 -9.40
CA TYR A 387 -0.97 -3.27 -8.35
C TYR A 387 0.47 -3.46 -8.86
N ALA A 388 0.63 -4.02 -10.06
CA ALA A 388 1.93 -4.18 -10.70
C ALA A 388 2.58 -2.83 -11.00
N LEU A 389 1.84 -1.88 -11.56
CA LEU A 389 2.33 -0.52 -11.81
C LEU A 389 2.73 0.19 -10.52
N LEU A 390 1.89 0.13 -9.49
CA LEU A 390 2.20 0.72 -8.19
C LEU A 390 3.45 0.10 -7.55
N PHE A 391 3.65 -1.21 -7.70
CA PHE A 391 4.88 -1.87 -7.26
C PHE A 391 6.11 -1.35 -8.01
N LEU A 392 6.10 -1.44 -9.35
CA LEU A 392 7.24 -1.12 -10.21
C LEU A 392 7.67 0.34 -10.08
N ARG A 393 6.71 1.23 -9.80
CA ARG A 393 6.95 2.67 -9.57
C ARG A 393 7.32 3.05 -8.15
N ARG A 394 7.23 2.12 -7.19
CA ARG A 394 7.29 2.46 -5.75
C ARG A 394 6.27 3.55 -5.40
N GLY A 395 5.02 3.31 -5.80
CA GLY A 395 3.95 4.32 -5.85
C GLY A 395 3.44 4.81 -4.49
N THR A 396 3.88 4.21 -3.38
CA THR A 396 3.45 4.62 -2.04
C THR A 396 4.05 5.98 -1.66
N ALA A 397 3.20 6.91 -1.21
CA ALA A 397 3.67 8.22 -0.78
C ALA A 397 4.35 8.15 0.61
N SER A 398 5.63 8.52 0.69
CA SER A 398 6.44 8.47 1.91
C SER A 398 5.85 9.33 3.04
N VAL A 399 6.00 8.89 4.30
CA VAL A 399 5.66 9.67 5.51
C VAL A 399 6.89 10.14 6.28
N GLY A 400 8.07 9.99 5.70
CA GLY A 400 9.36 10.29 6.34
C GLY A 400 9.78 9.23 7.35
N ASP A 401 10.89 9.50 8.03
CA ASP A 401 11.42 8.62 9.05
C ASP A 401 10.64 8.77 10.37
N VAL A 402 9.66 7.89 10.58
CA VAL A 402 8.77 7.92 11.75
C VAL A 402 8.96 6.72 12.69
N ILE A 403 9.69 5.69 12.26
CA ILE A 403 9.93 4.47 13.03
C ILE A 403 11.28 4.59 13.74
N THR A 404 11.32 4.30 15.03
CA THR A 404 12.53 4.53 15.84
C THR A 404 13.69 3.67 15.33
N PRO A 405 14.87 4.24 15.02
CA PRO A 405 16.03 3.49 14.57
C PRO A 405 16.38 2.29 15.44
N ARG A 406 16.53 1.12 14.82
CA ARG A 406 17.10 -0.08 15.45
C ARG A 406 18.62 0.05 15.53
N THR A 407 19.08 0.89 16.45
CA THR A 407 20.49 1.05 16.77
C THR A 407 20.81 0.26 18.04
N ASP A 408 22.01 -0.32 18.14
CA ASP A 408 22.44 -1.01 19.37
C ASP A 408 22.58 -0.04 20.57
N SER A 409 22.42 1.27 20.36
CA SER A 409 22.48 2.27 21.44
C SER A 409 21.21 2.25 22.29
N ARG A 410 21.23 1.43 23.34
CA ARG A 410 20.80 1.97 24.64
C ARG A 410 21.86 3.00 25.04
N PRO A 411 21.52 4.27 25.35
CA PRO A 411 22.45 5.15 26.00
C PRO A 411 22.97 4.47 27.28
N GLU A 412 24.28 4.40 27.47
CA GLU A 412 24.92 3.82 28.64
C GLU A 412 24.54 4.53 29.96
N SER A 413 23.82 5.66 29.91
CA SER A 413 23.37 6.41 31.08
C SER A 413 22.11 5.85 31.77
N ALA A 414 21.76 4.58 31.54
CA ALA A 414 20.62 3.91 32.18
C ALA A 414 21.01 2.56 32.80
N ARG A 415 22.23 2.45 33.33
CA ARG A 415 22.63 1.40 34.28
C ARG A 415 22.89 2.00 35.64
#